data_AF-A0A644ZE69-F1
#
_entry.id   AF-A0A644ZE69-F1
#
_cell.length_a   1.000
_cell.length_b   1.000
_cell.length_c   1.000
_cell.angle_alpha   90.00
_cell.angle_beta   90.00
_cell.angle_gamma   90.00
#
_symmetry.space_group_name_H-M   'P 1'
#
loop_
_entity.id
_entity.type
_entity.pdbx_description
1 polymer ?
#
loop_
_entity_poly.entity_id
_entity_poly.type
_entity_poly.pdbx_seq_one_letter_code
_entity_poly.pdbx_strand_id
1 'polypeptide(L)'
;MRFHVGDHAKTQIQEAYYCNLDSYTPSIIAARAPKLWDLGRHLSDRECARLQGFPESFVLASSSTQAKKQLGNSVTVPVITKIVKEMIDAYSKKDLGQIELELVETMNK
;
A
#
# COMPACT_ATOMS: atom_id res chain seq x y z
N MET A 1 -14.17 -28.00 -4.29
CA MET A 1 -14.54 -27.73 -5.70
C MET A 1 -14.88 -26.26 -5.83
N ARG A 2 -14.24 -25.52 -6.76
CA ARG A 2 -14.58 -24.11 -7.04
C ARG A 2 -15.46 -24.08 -8.29
N PHE A 3 -16.64 -23.49 -8.18
CA PHE A 3 -17.54 -23.26 -9.31
C PHE A 3 -16.99 -22.10 -10.14
N HIS A 4 -16.60 -22.42 -11.38
CA HIS A 4 -16.30 -21.45 -12.42
C HIS A 4 -17.62 -20.84 -12.90
N VAL A 5 -17.83 -19.53 -12.68
CA VAL A 5 -18.93 -18.79 -13.33
C VAL A 5 -18.34 -18.05 -14.52
N GLY A 6 -18.23 -18.77 -15.64
CA GLY A 6 -18.26 -18.34 -17.06
C GLY A 6 -17.49 -17.11 -17.58
N ASP A 7 -16.86 -16.30 -16.74
CA ASP A 7 -16.28 -15.00 -17.11
C ASP A 7 -14.88 -14.89 -16.50
N HIS A 8 -13.86 -15.15 -17.32
CA HIS A 8 -12.45 -15.20 -16.91
C HIS A 8 -11.99 -13.97 -16.13
N ALA A 9 -12.52 -12.79 -16.45
CA ALA A 9 -12.17 -11.55 -15.77
C ALA A 9 -12.75 -11.51 -14.33
N LYS A 10 -13.96 -12.02 -14.13
CA LYS A 10 -14.59 -12.08 -12.80
C LYS A 10 -13.97 -13.17 -11.94
N THR A 11 -13.60 -14.32 -12.52
CA THR A 11 -12.88 -15.37 -11.80
C THR A 11 -11.51 -14.90 -11.35
N GLN A 12 -10.72 -14.21 -12.18
CA GLN A 12 -9.40 -13.69 -11.78
C GLN A 12 -9.48 -12.68 -10.63
N ILE A 13 -10.43 -11.74 -10.67
CA ILE A 13 -10.59 -10.73 -9.61
C ILE A 13 -11.07 -11.39 -8.31
N GLN A 14 -11.92 -12.41 -8.40
CA GLN A 14 -12.35 -13.17 -7.23
C GLN A 14 -11.21 -14.05 -6.69
N GLU A 15 -10.44 -14.70 -7.56
CA GLU A 15 -9.31 -15.56 -7.21
C GLU A 15 -8.17 -14.78 -6.54
N ALA A 16 -7.86 -13.60 -7.06
CA ALA A 16 -6.91 -12.65 -6.49
C ALA A 16 -7.38 -12.04 -5.16
N TYR A 17 -8.55 -12.41 -4.65
CA TYR A 17 -9.08 -11.98 -3.36
C TYR A 17 -9.00 -13.03 -2.25
N TYR A 18 -8.54 -14.23 -2.60
CA TYR A 18 -8.33 -15.30 -1.63
C TYR A 18 -6.89 -15.30 -1.17
N CYS A 19 -6.72 -15.25 0.15
CA CYS A 19 -5.48 -15.62 0.80
C CYS A 19 -5.51 -17.12 1.06
N ASN A 20 -4.36 -17.78 0.93
CA ASN A 20 -4.06 -19.06 1.57
C ASN A 20 -2.80 -18.85 2.43
N LEU A 21 -2.44 -19.83 3.26
CA LEU A 21 -1.20 -19.76 4.05
C LEU A 21 0.06 -19.92 3.20
N ASP A 22 -0.08 -20.51 2.00
CA ASP A 22 1.03 -20.96 1.16
C ASP A 22 1.33 -20.02 -0.04
N SER A 23 0.68 -18.86 -0.14
CA SER A 23 0.77 -17.93 -1.26
C SER A 23 0.90 -16.49 -0.79
N TYR A 24 1.02 -15.59 -1.76
CA TYR A 24 1.09 -14.16 -1.56
C TYR A 24 -0.23 -13.59 -1.05
N THR A 25 -0.09 -12.52 -0.28
CA THR A 25 -1.24 -11.77 0.19
C THR A 25 -1.86 -10.97 -0.97
N PRO A 26 -3.19 -10.97 -1.12
CA PRO A 26 -3.89 -10.15 -2.09
C PRO A 26 -3.82 -8.66 -1.74
N SER A 27 -3.94 -7.80 -2.75
CA SER A 27 -4.02 -6.35 -2.54
C SER A 27 -5.22 -6.00 -1.65
N ILE A 28 -4.97 -5.19 -0.62
CA ILE A 28 -6.02 -4.71 0.28
C ILE A 28 -6.82 -3.64 -0.45
N ILE A 29 -8.12 -3.86 -0.63
CA ILE A 29 -9.02 -2.93 -1.32
C ILE A 29 -9.98 -2.34 -0.30
N ALA A 30 -10.18 -1.03 -0.31
CA ALA A 30 -11.04 -0.33 0.63
C ALA A 30 -12.48 -0.86 0.75
N ALA A 31 -12.99 -1.47 -0.33
CA ALA A 31 -14.39 -1.92 -0.43
C ALA A 31 -14.63 -3.37 0.02
N ARG A 32 -13.59 -4.19 0.21
CA ARG A 32 -13.74 -5.60 0.57
C ARG A 32 -12.64 -6.04 1.56
N ALA A 33 -12.93 -7.06 2.35
CA ALA A 33 -11.95 -7.67 3.25
C ALA A 33 -11.43 -8.96 2.59
N PRO A 34 -10.11 -9.19 2.48
CA PRO A 34 -9.63 -10.39 1.83
C PRO A 34 -10.00 -11.65 2.64
N LYS A 35 -10.31 -12.72 1.91
CA LYS A 35 -10.90 -13.95 2.45
C LYS A 35 -9.83 -15.02 2.60
N LEU A 36 -9.69 -15.57 3.80
CA LEU A 36 -8.87 -16.73 4.06
C LEU A 36 -9.76 -17.97 3.99
N TRP A 37 -9.82 -18.57 2.80
CA TRP A 37 -10.77 -19.65 2.51
C TRP A 37 -10.50 -20.89 3.33
N ASP A 38 -9.23 -21.24 3.52
CA ASP A 38 -8.82 -22.44 4.25
C ASP A 38 -9.23 -22.40 5.73
N LEU A 39 -9.29 -21.20 6.32
CA LEU A 39 -9.73 -20.99 7.70
C LEU A 39 -11.18 -20.52 7.82
N GLY A 40 -11.91 -20.37 6.71
CA GLY A 40 -13.32 -19.94 6.72
C GLY A 40 -13.59 -18.55 7.30
N ARG A 41 -12.58 -17.65 7.34
CA ARG A 41 -12.71 -16.29 7.92
C ARG A 41 -12.12 -15.20 7.04
N HIS A 42 -12.40 -13.94 7.36
CA HIS A 42 -11.74 -12.78 6.75
C HIS A 42 -10.50 -12.37 7.56
N LEU A 43 -9.58 -11.66 6.91
CA LEU A 43 -8.52 -10.95 7.62
C LEU A 43 -9.11 -9.90 8.57
N SER A 44 -8.57 -9.87 9.78
CA SER A 44 -8.83 -8.83 10.76
C SER A 44 -8.15 -7.53 10.35
N ASP A 45 -8.64 -6.41 10.87
CA ASP A 45 -8.11 -5.08 10.54
C ASP A 45 -6.65 -4.96 10.94
N ARG A 46 -6.24 -5.63 12.03
CA ARG A 46 -4.85 -5.65 12.47
C ARG A 46 -3.96 -6.46 11.52
N GLU A 47 -4.41 -7.62 11.04
CA GLU A 47 -3.67 -8.40 10.04
C GLU A 47 -3.52 -7.60 8.74
N CYS A 48 -4.59 -6.95 8.27
CA CYS A 48 -4.52 -6.04 7.13
C CYS A 48 -3.50 -4.92 7.32
N ALA A 49 -3.42 -4.34 8.52
CA ALA A 49 -2.47 -3.28 8.80
C ALA A 49 -1.02 -3.79 8.89
N ARG A 50 -0.80 -5.01 9.39
CA ARG A 50 0.52 -5.67 9.35
C ARG A 50 0.97 -5.92 7.92
N LEU A 51 0.06 -6.35 7.06
CA LEU A 51 0.32 -6.57 5.64
C LEU A 51 0.73 -5.27 4.94
N GLN A 52 0.16 -4.13 5.33
CA GLN A 52 0.56 -2.81 4.87
C GLN A 52 1.86 -2.27 5.54
N GLY A 53 2.41 -2.99 6.51
CA GLY A 53 3.62 -2.64 7.24
C GLY A 53 3.44 -1.55 8.31
N PHE A 54 2.21 -1.33 8.78
CA PHE A 54 1.98 -0.40 9.89
C PHE A 54 2.52 -0.95 11.21
N PRO A 55 3.06 -0.09 12.09
CA PRO A 55 3.47 -0.50 13.42
C PRO A 55 2.27 -0.96 14.26
N GLU A 56 2.53 -1.85 15.22
CA GLU A 56 1.49 -2.35 16.15
C GLU A 56 0.82 -1.25 16.97
N SER A 57 1.57 -0.17 17.26
CA SER A 57 1.08 1.02 17.96
C SER A 57 0.16 1.91 17.10
N PHE A 58 0.03 1.64 15.79
CA PHE A 58 -0.84 2.42 14.93
C PHE A 58 -2.31 2.21 15.30
N VAL A 59 -2.99 3.31 15.64
CA VAL A 59 -4.39 3.33 16.03
C VAL A 59 -5.28 3.30 14.79
N LEU A 60 -6.05 2.22 14.65
CA LEU A 60 -7.04 2.07 13.59
C LEU A 60 -8.38 2.72 14.01
N ALA A 61 -9.24 3.02 13.03
CA ALA A 61 -10.59 3.47 13.32
C ALA A 61 -11.39 2.43 14.12
N SER A 62 -12.31 2.89 14.96
CA SER A 62 -13.17 2.03 15.80
C SER A 62 -14.13 1.15 15.00
N SER A 63 -14.46 1.53 13.76
CA SER A 63 -15.28 0.76 12.84
C SER A 63 -14.42 -0.02 11.86
N SER A 64 -14.61 -1.33 11.78
CA SER A 64 -13.87 -2.20 10.84
C SER A 64 -14.01 -1.77 9.39
N THR A 65 -15.18 -1.30 8.98
CA THR A 65 -15.42 -0.78 7.62
C THR A 65 -14.56 0.45 7.33
N GLN A 66 -14.48 1.37 8.28
CA GLN A 66 -13.68 2.59 8.13
C GLN A 66 -12.18 2.27 8.18
N ALA A 67 -11.75 1.40 9.10
CA ALA A 67 -10.37 0.95 9.20
C ALA A 67 -9.90 0.28 7.90
N LYS A 68 -10.70 -0.64 7.34
CA LYS A 68 -10.41 -1.27 6.04
C LYS A 68 -10.36 -0.28 4.90
N LYS A 69 -11.25 0.72 4.89
CA LYS A 69 -11.22 1.81 3.90
C LYS A 69 -9.93 2.64 4.02
N GLN A 70 -9.52 2.98 5.24
CA GLN A 70 -8.26 3.69 5.50
C GLN A 70 -7.06 2.86 5.02
N LEU A 71 -7.00 1.59 5.39
CA LEU A 71 -5.91 0.68 5.03
C LEU A 71 -5.84 0.41 3.51
N GLY A 72 -6.99 0.26 2.85
CA GLY A 72 -7.05 0.02 1.40
C GLY A 72 -6.72 1.25 0.55
N ASN A 73 -6.95 2.46 1.08
CA ASN A 73 -6.54 3.71 0.43
C ASN A 73 -5.14 4.17 0.83
N SER A 74 -4.50 3.48 1.78
CA SER A 74 -3.18 3.83 2.24
C SER A 74 -2.10 3.23 1.34
N VAL A 75 -0.90 3.76 1.49
CA VAL A 75 0.31 3.25 0.84
C VAL A 75 1.07 2.38 1.84
N THR A 76 1.63 1.27 1.37
CA THR A 76 2.50 0.39 2.15
C THR A 76 3.66 1.18 2.78
N VAL A 77 3.77 1.13 4.11
CA VAL A 77 4.76 1.88 4.89
C VAL A 77 6.21 1.62 4.43
N PRO A 78 6.65 0.37 4.20
CA PRO A 78 8.03 0.10 3.79
C PRO A 78 8.40 0.70 2.42
N VAL A 79 7.42 0.81 1.52
CA VAL A 79 7.61 1.36 0.17
C VAL A 79 7.75 2.87 0.24
N ILE A 80 6.84 3.55 0.94
CA ILE A 80 6.91 5.01 1.07
C ILE A 80 8.16 5.46 1.81
N THR A 81 8.62 4.71 2.83
CA THR A 81 9.89 5.01 3.51
C THR A 81 11.08 5.03 2.56
N LYS A 82 11.17 4.08 1.62
CA LYS A 82 12.24 4.05 0.61
C LYS A 82 12.12 5.22 -0.37
N ILE A 83 10.91 5.51 -0.85
CA ILE A 83 10.67 6.63 -1.77
C ILE A 83 11.07 7.95 -1.11
N VAL A 84 10.64 8.20 0.13
CA VAL A 84 10.96 9.43 0.87
C VAL A 84 12.47 9.56 1.08
N LYS A 85 13.17 8.46 1.38
CA LYS A 85 14.63 8.48 1.52
C LYS A 85 15.30 8.94 0.23
N GLU A 86 14.95 8.35 -0.91
CA GLU A 86 15.51 8.74 -2.22
C GLU A 86 15.15 10.18 -2.59
N MET A 87 13.93 10.63 -2.24
CA MET A 87 13.53 12.03 -2.43
C MET A 87 14.44 12.96 -1.62
N ILE A 88 14.64 12.70 -0.32
CA ILE A 88 15.52 13.51 0.54
C ILE A 88 16.94 13.54 -0.03
N ASP A 89 17.50 12.38 -0.40
CA ASP A 89 18.83 12.29 -0.97
C ASP A 89 18.96 13.09 -2.28
N ALA A 90 17.93 13.10 -3.13
CA ALA A 90 17.88 13.89 -4.34
C ALA A 90 17.77 15.40 -4.05
N TYR A 91 16.95 15.80 -3.08
CA TYR A 91 16.82 17.19 -2.65
C TYR A 91 18.13 17.72 -2.07
N SER A 92 18.79 16.97 -1.17
CA SER A 92 20.07 17.37 -0.57
C SER A 92 21.23 17.46 -1.57
N LYS A 93 21.20 16.68 -2.65
CA LYS A 93 22.18 16.81 -3.76
C LYS A 93 21.97 18.06 -4.61
N LYS A 94 20.74 18.57 -4.68
CA LYS A 94 20.38 19.74 -5.49
C LYS A 94 20.99 21.04 -4.95
N ASP A 95 21.21 21.10 -3.64
CA ASP A 95 21.81 22.26 -2.95
C ASP A 95 23.32 22.44 -3.20
N LEU A 96 24.01 21.45 -3.81
CA LEU A 96 25.47 21.51 -4.04
C LEU A 96 25.88 21.92 -5.47
N GLY A 97 24.94 22.18 -6.39
CA GLY A 97 25.30 22.44 -7.80
C GLY A 97 24.38 23.31 -8.63
N GLN A 98 23.26 23.82 -8.09
CA GLN A 98 22.33 24.67 -8.86
C GLN A 98 22.15 26.09 -8.33
N ILE A 99 22.61 26.41 -7.12
CA ILE A 99 22.42 27.76 -6.54
C ILE A 99 23.43 28.77 -7.10
N GLU A 100 24.64 28.35 -7.51
CA GLU A 100 25.66 29.28 -8.02
C GLU A 100 25.44 29.75 -9.47
N LEU A 101 24.65 29.04 -10.30
CA LEU A 101 24.43 29.47 -11.70
C LEU A 101 23.28 30.47 -11.88
N GLU A 102 22.16 30.33 -11.14
CA GLU A 102 21.01 31.23 -11.33
C GLU A 102 21.25 32.66 -10.82
N LEU A 103 22.15 32.85 -9.84
CA LEU A 103 22.47 34.17 -9.30
C LEU A 103 23.41 34.98 -10.22
N VAL A 104 24.37 34.32 -10.88
CA VAL A 104 25.35 34.99 -11.75
C VAL A 104 24.73 35.42 -13.08
N GLU A 105 23.78 34.65 -13.61
CA GLU A 105 23.06 35.00 -14.85
C GLU A 105 22.09 36.18 -14.67
N THR A 106 21.58 36.38 -13.45
CA THR A 106 20.66 37.50 -13.14
C THR A 106 21.40 38.80 -12.84
N MET A 107 22.66 38.74 -12.38
CA MET A 107 23.49 39.93 -12.10
C MET A 107 24.21 40.50 -13.34
N ASN A 108 24.25 39.77 -14.45
CA ASN A 108 24.90 40.19 -15.71
C ASN A 108 23.92 40.60 -16.82
N LYS A 109 22.65 40.87 -16.48
CA LYS A 109 21.67 41.55 -17.33
C LYS A 109 21.34 42.91 -16.74
#